data_AF-A0A852SJM6-F1
#
_entry.id   AF-A0A852SJM6-F1
#
_cell.length_a   1.000
_cell.length_b   1.000
_cell.length_c   1.000
_cell.angle_alpha   90.00
_cell.angle_beta   90.00
_cell.angle_gamma   90.00
#
_symmetry.space_group_name_H-M   'P 1'
#
loop_
_entity.id
_entity.type
_entity.pdbx_description
1 polymer ?
#
loop_
_entity_poly.entity_id
_entity_poly.type
_entity_poly.pdbx_seq_one_letter_code
_entity_poly.pdbx_strand_id
1 'polypeptide(L)'
;MALDLADFFGQISFDRVEDVLRLNFDSRVCDWIEGACFRDGALPLGYRTSPVLSNLAFLNMDDIIQTIANGHGVQYTRWVDDLTFSGAGVSDQLLSDVGFALASDGWSINDHKTRFMRRSPYVLGLYVGHDVDRPRLPRRLKQRLLIETFHFSRRGFEHFSHEGVMSPSRLFGRVAYATVIEPKLAGLLNERISAGHKVRPPSESP
;
A
#
# COMPACT_ATOMS: atom_id res chain seq x y z
N MET A 1 -2.91 -13.84 5.34
CA MET A 1 -3.69 -13.77 4.08
C MET A 1 -3.84 -12.30 3.73
N ALA A 2 -3.83 -11.96 2.46
CA ALA A 2 -4.23 -10.63 1.97
C ALA A 2 -5.35 -10.81 0.95
N LEU A 3 -6.31 -9.90 0.99
CA LEU A 3 -7.48 -9.81 0.13
C LEU A 3 -7.58 -8.35 -0.34
N ASP A 4 -7.98 -8.15 -1.59
CA ASP A 4 -8.13 -6.83 -2.22
C ASP A 4 -9.56 -6.70 -2.74
N LEU A 5 -10.19 -5.54 -2.56
CA LEU A 5 -11.53 -5.28 -3.10
C LEU A 5 -11.43 -4.75 -4.54
N ALA A 6 -12.22 -5.32 -5.45
CA ALA A 6 -12.18 -4.95 -6.86
C ALA A 6 -12.90 -3.61 -7.09
N ASP A 7 -12.22 -2.60 -7.64
CA ASP A 7 -12.82 -1.26 -7.88
C ASP A 7 -13.50 -0.67 -6.63
N PHE A 8 -12.79 -0.69 -5.50
CA PHE A 8 -13.33 -0.30 -4.19
C PHE A 8 -14.06 1.05 -4.18
N PHE A 9 -13.50 2.08 -4.82
CA PHE A 9 -14.13 3.40 -4.88
C PHE A 9 -15.36 3.43 -5.79
N GLY A 10 -15.33 2.69 -6.90
CA GLY A 10 -16.48 2.53 -7.80
C GLY A 10 -17.68 1.83 -7.16
N GLN A 11 -17.45 1.03 -6.12
CA GLN A 11 -18.50 0.34 -5.35
C GLN A 11 -19.16 1.19 -4.25
N ILE A 12 -18.68 2.42 -4.03
CA ILE A 12 -19.17 3.31 -2.98
C ILE A 12 -20.12 4.35 -3.56
N SER A 13 -21.42 4.15 -3.36
CA SER A 13 -22.47 5.14 -3.62
C SER A 13 -22.75 6.01 -2.39
N PHE A 14 -23.52 7.07 -2.56
CA PHE A 14 -23.95 7.93 -1.46
C PHE A 14 -24.77 7.16 -0.41
N ASP A 15 -25.63 6.23 -0.85
CA ASP A 15 -26.47 5.39 0.02
C ASP A 15 -25.65 4.66 1.10
N ARG A 16 -24.42 4.23 0.79
CA ARG A 16 -23.54 3.53 1.75
C ARG A 16 -23.05 4.42 2.91
N VAL A 17 -23.09 5.74 2.74
CA VAL A 17 -22.67 6.71 3.77
C VAL A 17 -23.84 7.55 4.30
N GLU A 18 -24.99 7.48 3.64
CA GLU A 18 -26.14 8.36 3.88
C GLU A 18 -26.61 8.32 5.33
N ASP A 19 -26.83 7.13 5.88
CA ASP A 19 -27.30 6.97 7.26
C ASP A 19 -26.36 7.66 8.26
N VAL A 20 -25.06 7.44 8.11
CA VAL A 20 -24.04 8.04 9.00
C VAL A 20 -23.98 9.56 8.82
N LEU A 21 -24.10 10.05 7.59
CA LEU A 21 -24.11 11.49 7.33
C LEU A 21 -25.36 12.17 7.89
N ARG A 22 -26.55 11.56 7.73
CA ARG A 22 -27.82 12.11 8.22
C ARG A 22 -27.92 12.15 9.75
N LEU A 23 -27.15 11.32 10.46
CA LEU A 23 -27.03 11.43 11.92
C LEU A 23 -26.27 12.68 12.39
N ASN A 24 -25.44 13.27 11.52
CA ASN A 24 -24.52 14.35 11.88
C ASN A 24 -24.82 15.68 11.15
N PHE A 25 -25.56 15.61 10.04
CA PHE A 25 -25.81 16.73 9.15
C PHE A 25 -27.27 16.81 8.72
N ASP A 26 -27.74 18.02 8.43
CA ASP A 26 -29.06 18.22 7.84
C ASP A 26 -29.12 17.80 6.37
N SER A 27 -30.33 17.69 5.82
CA SER A 27 -30.54 17.23 4.44
C SER A 27 -29.82 18.09 3.41
N ARG A 28 -29.76 19.41 3.61
CA ARG A 28 -29.12 20.33 2.66
C ARG A 28 -27.61 20.12 2.62
N VAL A 29 -26.99 19.86 3.77
CA VAL A 29 -25.55 19.52 3.83
C VAL A 29 -25.29 18.16 3.20
N CYS A 30 -26.16 17.17 3.43
CA CYS A 30 -26.08 15.86 2.76
C CYS A 30 -26.11 16.00 1.23
N ASP A 31 -27.05 16.79 0.69
CA ASP A 31 -27.15 17.04 -0.76
C ASP A 31 -25.88 17.69 -1.33
N TRP A 32 -25.25 18.60 -0.57
CA TRP A 32 -23.97 19.21 -0.94
C TRP A 32 -22.82 18.21 -0.89
N ILE A 33 -22.78 17.34 0.11
CA ILE A 33 -21.76 16.28 0.20
C ILE A 33 -21.90 15.34 -1.00
N GLU A 34 -23.12 14.90 -1.30
CA GLU A 34 -23.40 14.05 -2.47
C GLU A 34 -22.92 14.72 -3.76
N GLY A 35 -23.43 15.92 -4.06
CA GLY A 35 -23.12 16.62 -5.31
C GLY A 35 -21.66 17.06 -5.47
N ALA A 36 -20.93 17.28 -4.36
CA ALA A 36 -19.53 17.68 -4.39
C ALA A 36 -18.54 16.52 -4.33
N CYS A 37 -18.90 15.42 -3.67
CA CYS A 37 -17.98 14.32 -3.39
C CYS A 37 -18.20 13.09 -4.26
N PHE A 38 -19.41 12.91 -4.82
CA PHE A 38 -19.73 11.77 -5.66
C PHE A 38 -19.85 12.20 -7.13
N ARG A 39 -19.50 11.29 -8.03
CA ARG A 39 -19.60 11.51 -9.48
C ARG A 39 -20.09 10.24 -10.16
N ASP A 40 -21.07 10.37 -11.04
CA ASP A 40 -21.66 9.26 -11.77
C ASP A 40 -22.13 8.11 -10.84
N GLY A 41 -22.64 8.48 -9.65
CA GLY A 41 -23.14 7.55 -8.63
C GLY A 41 -22.08 6.88 -7.75
N ALA A 42 -20.80 7.21 -7.94
CA ALA A 42 -19.70 6.58 -7.22
C ALA A 42 -18.72 7.59 -6.59
N LEU A 43 -17.90 7.11 -5.66
CA LEU A 43 -16.84 7.89 -5.04
C LEU A 43 -15.64 8.02 -5.99
N PRO A 44 -15.18 9.22 -6.37
CA PRO A 44 -14.10 9.38 -7.33
C PRO A 44 -12.72 9.08 -6.74
N LEU A 45 -11.82 8.55 -7.56
CA LEU A 45 -10.40 8.48 -7.23
C LEU A 45 -9.75 9.87 -7.23
N GLY A 46 -8.91 10.14 -6.23
CA GLY A 46 -8.09 11.36 -6.16
C GLY A 46 -8.75 12.57 -5.50
N TYR A 47 -10.01 12.46 -5.09
CA TYR A 47 -10.65 13.51 -4.27
C TYR A 47 -10.09 13.45 -2.85
N ARG A 48 -9.89 14.62 -2.23
CA ARG A 48 -9.41 14.71 -0.85
C ARG A 48 -10.41 14.17 0.18
N THR A 49 -11.69 14.13 -0.19
CA THR A 49 -12.78 13.62 0.64
C THR A 49 -12.93 12.10 0.53
N SER A 50 -12.44 11.46 -0.54
CA SER A 50 -12.62 10.03 -0.75
C SER A 50 -12.06 9.15 0.38
N PRO A 51 -10.87 9.41 0.95
CA PRO A 51 -10.35 8.57 2.03
C PRO A 51 -11.24 8.53 3.27
N VAL A 52 -11.88 9.65 3.64
CA VAL A 52 -12.79 9.67 4.81
C VAL A 52 -14.13 9.03 4.47
N LEU A 53 -14.70 9.33 3.30
CA LEU A 53 -15.97 8.78 2.87
C LEU A 53 -15.91 7.26 2.65
N SER A 54 -14.81 6.75 2.08
CA SER A 54 -14.64 5.31 1.89
C SER A 54 -14.47 4.56 3.20
N ASN A 55 -13.86 5.18 4.21
CA ASN A 55 -13.77 4.58 5.55
C ASN A 55 -15.12 4.58 6.25
N LEU A 56 -15.93 5.63 6.10
CA LEU A 56 -17.30 5.65 6.61
C LEU A 56 -18.16 4.57 5.94
N ALA A 57 -18.08 4.44 4.61
CA ALA A 57 -18.83 3.47 3.83
C ALA A 57 -18.52 2.01 4.22
N PHE A 58 -17.29 1.74 4.68
CA PHE A 58 -16.82 0.39 5.02
C PHE A 58 -16.87 0.09 6.52
N LEU A 59 -17.26 1.05 7.36
CA LEU A 59 -17.15 0.94 8.82
C LEU A 59 -17.91 -0.27 9.39
N ASN A 60 -19.16 -0.46 8.99
CA ASN A 60 -19.97 -1.60 9.45
C ASN A 60 -19.38 -2.95 8.97
N MET A 61 -18.81 -2.97 7.76
CA MET A 61 -18.15 -4.17 7.23
C MET A 61 -16.87 -4.48 7.99
N ASP A 62 -16.09 -3.46 8.42
CA ASP A 62 -14.94 -3.67 9.29
C ASP A 62 -15.34 -4.37 10.60
N ASP A 63 -16.45 -3.98 11.23
CA ASP A 63 -16.93 -4.61 12.47
C ASP A 63 -17.34 -6.08 12.27
N ILE A 64 -18.00 -6.38 11.15
CA ILE A 64 -18.38 -7.75 10.77
C ILE A 64 -17.12 -8.59 10.54
N ILE A 65 -16.18 -8.09 9.75
CA ILE A 65 -14.93 -8.80 9.43
C ILE A 65 -14.09 -8.99 10.70
N GLN A 66 -14.04 -7.98 11.57
CA GLN A 66 -13.34 -8.07 12.85
C GLN A 66 -13.95 -9.16 13.76
N THR A 67 -15.27 -9.29 13.77
CA THR A 67 -15.98 -10.35 14.51
C THR A 67 -15.64 -11.73 13.95
N ILE A 68 -15.65 -11.90 12.62
CA ILE A 68 -15.24 -13.15 11.97
C ILE A 68 -13.77 -13.46 12.30
N ALA A 69 -12.88 -12.48 12.16
CA ALA A 69 -11.45 -12.62 12.45
C ALA A 69 -11.20 -13.08 13.89
N ASN A 70 -11.93 -12.50 14.86
CA ASN A 70 -11.86 -12.91 16.26
C ASN A 70 -12.31 -14.37 16.46
N GLY A 71 -13.39 -14.79 15.79
CA GLY A 71 -13.87 -16.18 15.83
C GLY A 71 -12.85 -17.20 15.31
N HIS A 72 -12.02 -16.80 14.34
CA HIS A 72 -10.92 -17.59 13.82
C HIS A 72 -9.60 -17.41 14.58
N GLY A 73 -9.54 -16.55 15.59
CA GLY A 73 -8.31 -16.25 16.32
C GLY A 73 -7.22 -15.61 15.45
N VAL A 74 -7.61 -14.76 14.50
CA VAL A 74 -6.70 -14.00 13.63
C VAL A 74 -6.84 -12.50 13.86
N GLN A 75 -5.76 -11.76 13.65
CA GLN A 75 -5.76 -10.31 13.63
C GLN A 75 -6.13 -9.81 12.24
N TYR A 76 -7.00 -8.81 12.20
CA TYR A 76 -7.45 -8.12 10.99
C TYR A 76 -6.93 -6.68 10.98
N THR A 77 -6.49 -6.23 9.80
CA THR A 77 -6.13 -4.84 9.53
C THR A 77 -6.55 -4.48 8.10
N ARG A 78 -7.01 -3.25 7.89
CA ARG A 78 -7.39 -2.73 6.57
C ARG A 78 -6.59 -1.48 6.22
N TRP A 79 -6.19 -1.38 4.97
CA TRP A 79 -5.64 -0.17 4.36
C TRP A 79 -6.39 0.11 3.06
N VAL A 80 -7.34 1.05 3.09
CA VAL A 80 -8.24 1.32 1.95
C VAL A 80 -8.96 0.02 1.54
N ASP A 81 -8.62 -0.56 0.39
CA ASP A 81 -9.15 -1.76 -0.23
C ASP A 81 -8.32 -3.02 0.07
N ASP A 82 -7.12 -2.87 0.63
CA ASP A 82 -6.26 -3.98 1.06
C ASP A 82 -6.67 -4.46 2.47
N LEU A 83 -7.17 -5.68 2.56
CA LEU A 83 -7.52 -6.38 3.80
C LEU A 83 -6.44 -7.41 4.13
N THR A 84 -5.85 -7.32 5.32
CA THR A 84 -4.78 -8.22 5.78
C THR A 84 -5.17 -8.95 7.05
N PHE A 85 -4.99 -10.27 7.02
CA PHE A 85 -5.26 -11.19 8.13
C PHE A 85 -3.98 -11.92 8.53
N SER A 86 -3.64 -11.89 9.82
CA SER A 86 -2.44 -12.55 10.38
C SER A 86 -2.76 -13.37 11.63
N GLY A 87 -2.20 -14.58 11.70
CA GLY A 87 -2.41 -15.48 12.83
C GLY A 87 -2.40 -16.94 12.39
N ALA A 88 -2.34 -17.86 13.35
CA ALA A 88 -2.34 -19.29 13.07
C ALA A 88 -3.69 -19.80 12.51
N GLY A 89 -4.79 -19.10 12.80
CA GLY A 89 -6.13 -19.43 12.30
C GLY A 89 -6.41 -19.00 10.85
N VAL A 90 -5.43 -18.42 10.16
CA VAL A 90 -5.60 -18.05 8.74
C VAL A 90 -5.77 -19.32 7.92
N SER A 91 -6.95 -19.50 7.33
CA SER A 91 -7.39 -20.71 6.65
C SER A 91 -8.29 -20.40 5.46
N ASP A 92 -8.60 -21.41 4.64
CA ASP A 92 -9.57 -21.28 3.55
C ASP A 92 -10.99 -21.05 4.08
N GLN A 93 -11.31 -21.54 5.28
CA GLN A 93 -12.60 -21.27 5.92
C GLN A 93 -12.75 -19.79 6.27
N LEU A 94 -11.71 -19.16 6.84
CA LEU A 94 -11.70 -17.72 7.08
C LEU A 94 -11.95 -16.94 5.79
N LEU A 95 -11.28 -17.33 4.69
CA LEU A 95 -11.49 -16.69 3.38
C LEU A 95 -12.94 -16.84 2.91
N SER A 96 -13.53 -18.02 3.06
CA SER A 96 -14.93 -18.27 2.72
C SER A 96 -15.89 -17.42 3.54
N ASP A 97 -15.69 -17.33 4.86
CA ASP A 97 -16.57 -16.60 5.77
C ASP A 97 -16.52 -15.09 5.49
N VAL A 98 -15.31 -14.54 5.34
CA VAL A 98 -15.11 -13.13 4.98
C VAL A 98 -15.66 -12.86 3.58
N GLY A 99 -15.43 -13.77 2.62
CA GLY A 99 -15.93 -13.64 1.26
C GLY A 99 -17.45 -13.63 1.20
N PHE A 100 -18.11 -14.49 1.98
CA PHE A 100 -19.56 -14.50 2.11
C PHE A 100 -20.10 -13.20 2.71
N ALA A 101 -19.48 -12.69 3.77
CA ALA A 101 -19.88 -11.42 4.39
C ALA A 101 -19.77 -10.24 3.41
N LEU A 102 -18.65 -10.12 2.71
CA LEU A 102 -18.42 -9.09 1.69
C LEU A 102 -19.47 -9.16 0.58
N ALA A 103 -19.67 -10.36 0.00
CA ALA A 103 -20.63 -10.55 -1.08
C ALA A 103 -22.08 -10.27 -0.64
N SER A 104 -22.43 -10.61 0.60
CA SER A 104 -23.77 -10.37 1.16
C SER A 104 -24.11 -8.88 1.29
N ASP A 105 -23.09 -8.04 1.49
CA ASP A 105 -23.21 -6.57 1.53
C ASP A 105 -22.89 -5.91 0.17
N GLY A 106 -22.74 -6.72 -0.89
CA GLY A 106 -22.55 -6.25 -2.26
C GLY A 106 -21.11 -5.81 -2.60
N TRP A 107 -20.10 -6.21 -1.83
CA TRP A 107 -18.69 -5.99 -2.16
C TRP A 107 -18.12 -7.11 -3.02
N SER A 108 -17.31 -6.71 -3.99
CA SER A 108 -16.60 -7.60 -4.91
C SER A 108 -15.12 -7.73 -4.53
N ILE A 109 -14.62 -8.96 -4.54
CA ILE A 109 -13.22 -9.29 -4.23
C ILE A 109 -12.41 -9.40 -5.53
N ASN A 110 -11.15 -8.99 -5.48
CA ASN A 110 -10.18 -9.22 -6.54
C ASN A 110 -9.45 -10.55 -6.33
N ASP A 111 -10.03 -11.63 -6.84
CA ASP A 111 -9.50 -12.99 -6.67
C ASP A 111 -8.06 -13.14 -7.17
N HIS A 112 -7.66 -12.41 -8.20
CA HIS A 112 -6.30 -12.44 -8.74
C HIS A 112 -5.25 -11.85 -7.79
N LYS A 113 -5.67 -10.99 -6.86
CA LYS A 113 -4.79 -10.39 -5.85
C LYS A 113 -4.91 -11.02 -4.47
N THR A 114 -5.95 -11.81 -4.22
CA THR A 114 -6.12 -12.59 -2.99
C THR A 114 -5.02 -13.63 -2.86
N ARG A 115 -4.34 -13.66 -1.69
CA ARG A 115 -3.17 -14.54 -1.48
C ARG A 115 -2.96 -14.98 -0.04
N PHE A 116 -2.55 -16.24 0.11
CA PHE A 116 -1.99 -16.76 1.36
C PHE A 116 -0.47 -16.60 1.38
N MET A 117 0.05 -15.86 2.37
CA MET A 117 1.47 -15.60 2.50
C MET A 117 2.02 -16.30 3.75
N ARG A 118 2.57 -17.51 3.58
CA ARG A 118 3.09 -18.32 4.70
C ARG A 118 4.57 -18.03 5.01
N ARG A 119 5.45 -18.14 3.99
CA ARG A 119 6.91 -18.03 4.17
C ARG A 119 7.47 -16.63 3.95
N SER A 120 6.82 -15.83 3.12
CA SER A 120 7.32 -14.51 2.76
C SER A 120 6.17 -13.51 2.76
N PRO A 121 5.67 -13.12 3.94
CA PRO A 121 4.59 -12.16 4.05
C PRO A 121 5.07 -10.77 3.64
N TYR A 122 4.34 -10.19 2.68
CA TYR A 122 4.52 -8.82 2.23
C TYR A 122 3.21 -8.06 2.40
N VAL A 123 3.26 -7.00 3.22
CA VAL A 123 2.14 -6.11 3.50
C VAL A 123 2.56 -4.70 3.07
N LEU A 124 1.76 -4.04 2.24
CA LEU A 124 2.05 -2.72 1.67
C LEU A 124 3.46 -2.58 1.06
N GLY A 125 3.93 -3.66 0.42
CA GLY A 125 5.26 -3.72 -0.21
C GLY A 125 6.44 -3.92 0.73
N LEU A 126 6.21 -4.12 2.04
CA LEU A 126 7.23 -4.38 3.05
C LEU A 126 7.19 -5.83 3.50
N TYR A 127 8.37 -6.40 3.76
CA TYR A 127 8.52 -7.72 4.35
C TYR A 127 8.24 -7.66 5.85
N VAL A 128 7.35 -8.52 6.33
CA VAL A 128 6.89 -8.56 7.73
C VAL A 128 6.98 -9.98 8.31
N GLY A 129 8.03 -10.71 7.95
CA GLY A 129 8.27 -12.08 8.44
C GLY A 129 8.49 -12.15 9.94
N HIS A 130 8.32 -13.34 10.50
CA HIS A 130 8.55 -13.61 11.93
C HIS A 130 10.04 -13.54 12.32
N ASP A 131 10.94 -13.59 11.34
CA ASP A 131 12.39 -13.49 11.49
C ASP A 131 12.89 -12.04 11.62
N VAL A 132 11.99 -11.06 11.60
CA VAL A 132 12.32 -9.64 11.73
C VAL A 132 11.52 -8.97 12.84
N ASP A 133 12.17 -8.03 13.53
CA ASP A 133 11.63 -7.19 14.61
C ASP A 133 10.78 -6.01 14.11
N ARG A 134 10.91 -5.66 12.83
CA ARG A 134 10.21 -4.54 12.18
C ARG A 134 10.13 -4.74 10.67
N PRO A 135 9.21 -4.06 9.97
CA PRO A 135 9.10 -4.14 8.52
C PRO A 135 10.44 -3.88 7.82
N ARG A 136 10.72 -4.69 6.78
CA ARG A 136 11.95 -4.62 5.99
C ARG A 136 11.65 -4.35 4.52
N LEU A 137 12.60 -3.74 3.83
CA LEU A 137 12.55 -3.63 2.38
C LEU A 137 12.61 -5.04 1.75
N PRO A 138 11.91 -5.26 0.62
CA PRO A 138 12.04 -6.49 -0.14
C PRO A 138 13.49 -6.78 -0.52
N ARG A 139 13.90 -8.05 -0.42
CA ARG A 139 15.28 -8.48 -0.75
C ARG A 139 15.72 -8.01 -2.14
N ARG A 140 14.85 -8.14 -3.14
CA ARG A 140 15.12 -7.69 -4.53
C ARG A 140 15.37 -6.18 -4.61
N LEU A 141 14.62 -5.38 -3.84
CA LEU A 141 14.82 -3.93 -3.79
C LEU A 141 16.18 -3.60 -3.14
N LYS A 142 16.51 -4.24 -2.01
CA LYS A 142 17.80 -4.05 -1.35
C LYS A 142 18.99 -4.38 -2.25
N GLN A 143 18.94 -5.53 -2.91
CA GLN A 143 19.97 -5.96 -3.85
C GLN A 143 20.13 -4.95 -4.99
N ARG A 144 19.02 -4.51 -5.57
CA ARG A 144 19.05 -3.51 -6.63
C ARG A 144 19.66 -2.19 -6.16
N LEU A 145 19.26 -1.68 -4.99
CA LEU A 145 19.83 -0.44 -4.44
C LEU A 145 21.33 -0.58 -4.16
N LEU A 146 21.77 -1.71 -3.62
CA LEU A 146 23.20 -1.96 -3.39
C LEU A 146 24.01 -1.94 -4.69
N ILE A 147 23.50 -2.52 -5.77
CA ILE A 147 24.14 -2.55 -7.08
C ILE A 147 24.16 -1.15 -7.71
N GLU A 148 23.00 -0.50 -7.80
CA GLU A 148 22.84 0.82 -8.43
C GLU A 148 23.68 1.88 -7.72
N THR A 149 23.64 1.93 -6.38
CA THR A 149 24.46 2.89 -5.62
C THR A 149 25.95 2.60 -5.73
N PHE A 150 26.36 1.33 -5.83
CA PHE A 150 27.76 0.98 -6.04
C PHE A 150 28.27 1.48 -7.40
N HIS A 151 27.53 1.24 -8.48
CA HIS A 151 27.92 1.72 -9.81
C HIS A 151 27.90 3.24 -9.89
N PHE A 152 26.87 3.89 -9.32
CA PHE A 152 26.83 5.34 -9.20
C PHE A 152 28.03 5.91 -8.43
N SER A 153 28.45 5.26 -7.33
CA SER A 153 29.63 5.71 -6.56
C SER A 153 30.95 5.62 -7.34
N ARG A 154 31.00 4.85 -8.42
CA ARG A 154 32.20 4.64 -9.26
C ARG A 154 32.18 5.49 -10.52
N ARG A 155 31.01 5.69 -11.13
CA ARG A 155 30.85 6.32 -12.45
C ARG A 155 30.19 7.71 -12.39
N GLY A 156 29.68 8.12 -11.23
CA GLY A 156 28.87 9.33 -11.12
C GLY A 156 27.67 9.28 -12.05
N PHE A 157 27.31 10.42 -12.63
CA PHE A 157 26.11 10.52 -13.48
C PHE A 157 26.18 9.70 -14.78
N GLU A 158 27.37 9.30 -15.24
CA GLU A 158 27.49 8.41 -16.40
C GLU A 158 26.80 7.06 -16.20
N HIS A 159 26.68 6.59 -14.95
CA HIS A 159 25.94 5.38 -14.58
C HIS A 159 24.54 5.34 -15.20
N PHE A 160 23.86 6.48 -15.24
CA PHE A 160 22.48 6.60 -15.70
C PHE A 160 22.32 6.59 -17.23
N SER A 161 23.42 6.55 -17.98
CA SER A 161 23.40 6.58 -19.45
C SER A 161 23.11 5.22 -20.08
N HIS A 162 23.09 4.14 -19.28
CA HIS A 162 22.85 2.79 -19.77
C HIS A 162 21.37 2.40 -19.70
N GLU A 163 20.90 1.63 -20.69
CA GLU A 163 19.56 1.05 -20.68
C GLU A 163 19.35 0.10 -19.50
N GLY A 164 18.13 0.09 -18.94
CA GLY A 164 17.76 -0.75 -17.80
C GLY A 164 18.19 -0.21 -16.43
N VAL A 165 19.01 0.84 -16.40
CA VAL A 165 19.42 1.54 -15.17
C VAL A 165 18.28 2.40 -14.64
N MET A 166 18.18 2.45 -13.31
CA MET A 166 17.22 3.31 -12.64
C MET A 166 17.56 4.79 -12.83
N SER A 167 16.59 5.61 -13.25
CA SER A 167 16.81 7.05 -13.36
C SER A 167 17.27 7.68 -12.03
N PRO A 168 18.01 8.81 -12.07
CA PRO A 168 18.54 9.46 -10.86
C PRO A 168 17.45 9.71 -9.80
N SER A 169 16.34 10.33 -10.19
CA SER A 169 15.23 10.63 -9.28
C SER A 169 14.64 9.38 -8.64
N ARG A 170 14.57 8.27 -9.40
CA ARG A 170 14.06 7.00 -8.89
C ARG A 170 15.04 6.33 -7.94
N LEU A 171 16.35 6.40 -8.21
CA LEU A 171 17.38 5.89 -7.31
C LEU A 171 17.39 6.67 -6.00
N PHE A 172 17.50 7.99 -6.07
CA PHE A 172 17.56 8.86 -4.89
C PHE A 172 16.27 8.77 -4.07
N GLY A 173 15.10 8.77 -4.73
CA GLY A 173 13.82 8.58 -4.05
C GLY A 173 13.72 7.23 -3.33
N ARG A 174 14.24 6.14 -3.92
CA ARG A 174 14.24 4.83 -3.26
C ARG A 174 15.26 4.73 -2.12
N VAL A 175 16.38 5.44 -2.19
CA VAL A 175 17.32 5.56 -1.07
C VAL A 175 16.70 6.38 0.07
N ALA A 176 15.97 7.45 -0.24
CA ALA A 176 15.22 8.22 0.76
C ALA A 176 14.14 7.36 1.42
N TYR A 177 13.36 6.60 0.64
CA TYR A 177 12.42 5.61 1.16
C TYR A 177 13.09 4.57 2.06
N ALA A 178 14.26 4.04 1.65
CA ALA A 178 15.04 3.10 2.45
C ALA A 178 15.52 3.70 3.78
N THR A 179 15.73 5.02 3.84
CA THR A 179 16.15 5.73 5.06
C THR A 179 15.11 5.63 6.16
N VAL A 180 13.83 5.69 5.81
CA VAL A 180 12.72 5.58 6.77
C VAL A 180 12.61 4.16 7.35
N ILE A 181 12.86 3.13 6.53
CA ILE A 181 12.56 1.73 6.87
C ILE A 181 13.77 0.99 7.45
N GLU A 182 14.94 1.15 6.83
CA GLU A 182 16.19 0.48 7.23
C GLU A 182 17.36 1.49 7.33
N PRO A 183 17.40 2.35 8.37
CA PRO A 183 18.40 3.42 8.50
C PRO A 183 19.86 2.95 8.40
N LYS A 184 20.18 1.78 8.95
CA LYS A 184 21.54 1.20 8.89
C LYS A 184 21.97 0.89 7.45
N LEU A 185 21.10 0.27 6.65
CA LEU A 185 21.36 0.01 5.24
C LEU A 185 21.47 1.33 4.48
N ALA A 186 20.55 2.27 4.77
CA ALA A 186 20.52 3.57 4.11
C ALA A 186 21.78 4.40 4.36
N GLY A 187 22.46 4.25 5.51
CA GLY A 187 23.77 4.87 5.76
C GLY A 187 24.79 4.54 4.65
N LEU A 188 24.99 3.25 4.38
CA LEU A 188 25.86 2.78 3.29
C LEU A 188 25.41 3.30 1.92
N LEU A 189 24.10 3.28 1.65
CA LEU A 189 23.57 3.76 0.38
C LEU A 189 23.83 5.26 0.20
N ASN A 190 23.60 6.08 1.23
CA ASN A 190 23.81 7.52 1.22
C ASN A 190 25.29 7.90 1.10
N GLU A 191 26.20 7.14 1.72
CA GLU A 191 27.65 7.30 1.51
C GLU A 191 28.03 7.10 0.04
N ARG A 192 27.47 6.06 -0.60
CA ARG A 192 27.69 5.78 -2.02
C ARG A 192 27.09 6.83 -2.94
N ILE A 193 25.88 7.32 -2.63
CA ILE A 193 25.28 8.46 -3.33
C ILE A 193 26.20 9.69 -3.22
N SER A 194 26.67 10.00 -2.02
CA SER A 194 27.57 11.14 -1.79
C SER A 194 28.89 11.02 -2.54
N ALA A 195 29.45 9.80 -2.64
CA ALA A 195 30.63 9.53 -3.45
C ALA A 195 30.37 9.72 -4.95
N GLY A 196 29.23 9.24 -5.46
CA GLY A 196 28.86 9.39 -6.87
C GLY A 196 28.71 10.84 -7.31
N HIS A 197 28.17 11.71 -6.45
CA HIS A 197 28.11 13.16 -6.71
C HIS A 197 29.49 13.84 -6.81
N LYS A 198 30.54 13.24 -6.23
CA LYS A 198 31.91 13.76 -6.29
C LYS A 198 32.69 13.24 -7.50
N VAL A 199 32.18 12.24 -8.20
CA VAL A 199 32.80 11.74 -9.44
C VAL A 199 32.65 12.81 -10.51
N ARG A 200 33.77 13.38 -10.92
CA ARG A 200 33.80 14.32 -12.05
C ARG A 200 33.64 13.53 -13.34
N PRO A 201 32.90 14.05 -14.34
CA PRO A 201 32.99 13.48 -15.68
C PRO A 201 34.46 13.49 -16.11
N PRO A 202 34.94 12.48 -16.86
CA PRO A 202 36.23 12.55 -17.49
C PRO A 202 36.24 13.84 -18.32
N SER A 203 37.05 14.79 -17.89
CA SER A 203 37.26 16.04 -18.62
C SER A 203 37.59 15.71 -20.07
N GLU A 204 36.90 16.35 -21.00
CA GLU A 204 37.40 16.55 -22.36
C GLU A 204 38.90 16.83 -22.27
N SER A 205 39.68 15.96 -22.91
CA SER A 205 41.14 16.00 -22.81
C SER A 205 41.64 17.37 -23.29
N PRO A 206 42.67 17.96 -22.63
CA PRO A 206 43.23 19.24 -23.02
C PRO A 206 43.83 19.20 -24.44
#